data_AF-A0A699XAS5-F1
#
_entry.id   AF-A0A699XAS5-F1
#
_cell.length_a   1.000
_cell.length_b   1.000
_cell.length_c   1.000
_cell.angle_alpha   90.00
_cell.angle_beta   90.00
_cell.angle_gamma   90.00
#
_symmetry.space_group_name_H-M   'P 1'
#
loop_
_entity.id
_entity.type
_entity.pdbx_description
1 polymer ?
#
loop_
_entity_poly.entity_id
_entity_poly.type
_entity_poly.pdbx_seq_one_letter_code
_entity_poly.pdbx_strand_id
1 'polypeptide(L)' 'MPTSSPLTSYVPPSRIDWDLLFQLMFDELLNPPPSGVNQAPEAISPIVEVIPPVNANSTSSPSSIMV' A
#
# COMPACT_ATOMS: atom_id res chain seq x y z
N MET A 1 -29.80 -28.66 -16.87
CA MET A 1 -28.42 -29.14 -17.04
C MET A 1 -27.51 -28.12 -16.40
N PRO A 2 -26.83 -28.41 -15.28
CA PRO A 2 -25.92 -27.45 -14.68
C PRO A 2 -24.64 -27.38 -15.53
N THR A 3 -24.30 -26.18 -15.99
CA THR A 3 -23.04 -25.90 -16.67
C THR A 3 -21.94 -25.89 -15.62
N SER A 4 -21.10 -26.93 -15.62
CA SER A 4 -19.89 -26.96 -14.80
C SER A 4 -18.89 -25.98 -15.41
N SER A 5 -18.57 -24.92 -14.68
CA SER A 5 -17.45 -24.03 -15.04
C SER A 5 -16.15 -24.81 -14.92
N PRO A 6 -15.27 -24.80 -15.94
CA PRO A 6 -13.97 -25.44 -15.82
C PRO A 6 -13.17 -24.68 -14.74
N LEU A 7 -12.92 -25.36 -13.62
CA LEU A 7 -11.95 -24.91 -12.63
C LEU A 7 -10.57 -25.19 -13.23
N THR A 8 -9.99 -24.18 -13.90
CA THR A 8 -8.58 -24.26 -14.28
C THR A 8 -7.77 -24.39 -13.00
N SER A 9 -6.97 -25.46 -12.89
CA SER A 9 -6.09 -25.64 -11.75
C SER A 9 -5.13 -24.45 -11.68
N TYR A 10 -5.21 -23.67 -10.60
CA TYR A 10 -4.27 -22.59 -10.36
C TYR A 10 -2.95 -23.20 -9.90
N VAL A 11 -1.90 -22.99 -10.70
CA VAL A 11 -0.53 -23.30 -10.29
C VAL A 11 0.06 -22.01 -9.74
N PRO A 12 0.47 -21.98 -8.45
CA PRO A 12 1.05 -20.78 -7.87
C PRO A 12 2.38 -20.44 -8.58
N PRO A 13 2.66 -19.14 -8.80
CA PRO A 13 3.95 -18.70 -9.33
C PRO A 13 5.10 -19.15 -8.43
N SER A 14 6.29 -19.27 -9.00
CA SER A 14 7.48 -19.52 -8.20
C SER A 14 7.80 -18.32 -7.29
N ARG A 15 8.62 -18.54 -6.26
CA ARG A 15 9.06 -17.45 -5.37
C ARG A 15 9.74 -16.31 -6.12
N ILE A 16 10.54 -16.64 -7.14
CA ILE A 16 11.22 -15.65 -7.99
C ILE A 16 10.21 -14.85 -8.81
N ASP A 17 9.20 -15.51 -9.38
CA ASP A 17 8.15 -14.83 -10.14
C ASP A 17 7.36 -13.86 -9.25
N TRP A 18 7.06 -14.26 -8.01
CA TRP A 18 6.43 -13.39 -7.02
C TRP A 18 7.32 -12.22 -6.64
N ASP A 19 8.60 -12.46 -6.36
CA ASP A 19 9.56 -11.42 -6.01
C ASP A 19 9.66 -10.38 -7.15
N LEU A 20 9.68 -10.81 -8.42
CA LEU A 20 9.69 -9.91 -9.58
C LEU A 20 8.37 -9.13 -9.75
N LEU A 21 7.23 -9.79 -9.58
CA LEU A 21 5.93 -9.13 -9.69
C LEU A 21 5.78 -8.03 -8.62
N PHE A 22 6.16 -8.34 -7.37
CA PHE A 22 6.15 -7.35 -6.30
C PHE A 22 7.19 -6.25 -6.53
N GLN A 23 8.41 -6.60 -6.92
CA GLN A 23 9.47 -5.64 -7.20
C GLN A 23 9.04 -4.65 -8.28
N LEU A 24 8.43 -5.13 -9.38
CA LEU A 24 7.96 -4.25 -10.46
C LEU A 24 6.88 -3.27 -9.97
N MET A 25 5.93 -3.73 -9.14
CA MET A 25 4.90 -2.85 -8.58
C MET A 25 5.50 -1.76 -7.67
N PHE A 26 6.55 -2.09 -6.91
CA PHE A 26 7.24 -1.11 -6.06
C PHE A 26 8.19 -0.20 -6.83
N ASP A 27 8.90 -0.71 -7.83
CA ASP A 27 9.81 0.07 -8.65
C ASP A 27 9.06 1.14 -9.44
N GLU A 28 7.87 0.81 -9.96
CA GLU A 28 6.99 1.79 -10.61
C GLU A 28 6.51 2.88 -9.63
N LEU A 29 6.28 2.53 -8.36
CA LEU A 29 5.83 3.47 -7.34
C LEU A 29 6.97 4.37 -6.80
N LEU A 30 8.15 3.79 -6.58
CA LEU A 30 9.30 4.46 -5.98
C LEU A 30 10.15 5.21 -7.01
N ASN A 31 10.17 4.72 -8.25
CA ASN A 31 10.88 5.31 -9.37
C ASN A 31 9.94 5.42 -10.57
N PRO A 32 8.84 6.20 -10.47
CA PRO A 32 7.98 6.39 -11.61
C PRO A 32 8.83 6.92 -12.77
N PRO A 33 8.65 6.39 -14.00
CA PRO A 33 9.31 6.98 -15.16
C PRO A 33 8.96 8.47 -15.15
N PRO A 34 9.92 9.36 -15.47
CA PRO A 34 9.62 10.78 -15.56
C PRO A 34 8.44 10.90 -16.52
N SER A 35 7.27 11.23 -15.96
CA SER A 35 6.02 11.30 -16.70
C SER A 35 6.33 12.15 -17.93
N GLY A 36 6.32 11.54 -19.12
CA GLY A 36 6.73 12.19 -20.37
C GLY A 36 5.84 13.36 -20.77
N VAL A 37 4.94 13.77 -19.89
CA VAL A 37 4.11 14.95 -19.97
C VAL A 37 4.66 15.93 -18.93
N ASN A 38 5.43 16.91 -19.40
CA ASN A 38 5.82 18.10 -18.64
C ASN A 38 4.60 19.00 -18.38
N GLN A 39 3.58 18.49 -17.71
CA GLN A 39 2.61 19.31 -17.02
C GLN A 39 2.94 19.19 -15.54
N ALA A 40 3.76 20.12 -15.09
CA ALA A 40 3.89 20.42 -13.68
C ALA A 40 2.47 20.54 -13.09
N PRO A 41 2.13 19.78 -12.05
CA PRO A 41 1.15 20.25 -11.10
C PRO A 41 1.89 21.32 -10.27
N GLU A 42 1.68 22.58 -10.62
CA GLU A 42 1.68 23.60 -9.57
C GLU A 42 0.74 23.08 -8.47
N ALA A 43 1.23 22.99 -7.23
CA ALA A 43 0.68 22.25 -6.09
C ALA A 43 1.10 20.77 -6.09
N ILE A 44 1.95 20.34 -5.17
CA ILE A 44 1.63 20.31 -3.74
C ILE A 44 2.91 20.56 -2.93
N SER A 45 2.85 21.58 -2.06
CA SER A 45 3.84 21.80 -1.00
C SER A 45 4.01 20.54 -0.15
N PRO A 46 5.23 20.17 0.28
CA PRO A 46 5.41 19.04 1.21
C PRO A 46 4.53 19.26 2.43
N ILE A 47 3.60 18.33 2.69
CA ILE A 47 2.73 18.30 3.86
C ILE A 47 3.60 17.91 5.07
N VAL A 48 4.52 18.79 5.45
CA VAL A 48 5.36 18.72 6.65
C VAL A 48 4.74 19.55 7.79
N GLU A 49 3.48 19.97 7.65
CA GLU A 49 2.80 20.82 8.65
C GLU A 49 1.43 20.28 9.09
N VAL A 50 1.21 18.96 9.25
CA VAL A 50 -0.02 18.47 9.94
C VAL A 50 0.21 17.19 10.74
N ILE A 51 1.28 17.10 11.52
CA ILE A 51 1.27 16.22 12.70
C ILE A 51 1.75 17.06 13.87
N PRO A 52 0.85 17.54 14.76
CA PRO A 52 1.31 18.10 16.02
C PRO A 52 2.09 16.99 16.74
N PRO A 53 3.26 17.28 17.32
CA PRO A 53 4.01 16.28 18.08
C PRO A 53 3.05 15.73 19.12
N VAL A 54 2.69 14.44 18.99
CA VAL A 54 1.86 13.80 19.99
C VAL A 54 2.69 13.86 21.27
N ASN A 55 2.22 14.69 22.19
CA ASN A 55 2.79 14.83 23.50
C ASN A 55 2.66 13.47 24.17
N ALA A 56 3.79 12.80 24.35
CA ALA A 56 3.90 11.71 25.30
C ALA A 56 3.69 12.28 26.70
N ASN A 57 2.43 12.46 27.12
CA ASN A 57 2.04 12.49 28.53
C ASN A 57 0.54 12.26 28.74
N SER A 58 0.23 11.11 29.34
CA SER A 58 -0.88 10.94 30.29
C SER A 58 -2.31 11.21 29.82
N THR A 59 -3.00 10.13 29.47
CA THR A 59 -4.21 9.77 30.22
C THR A 59 -4.28 8.25 30.27
N SER A 60 -3.89 7.71 31.43
CA SER A 60 -4.41 6.47 32.01
C SER A 60 -5.66 5.97 31.28
N SER A 61 -5.51 4.97 30.41
CA SER A 61 -6.65 4.21 29.93
C SER A 61 -7.30 3.56 31.16
N PRO A 62 -8.61 3.75 31.41
CA PRO A 62 -9.28 3.01 32.46
C PRO A 62 -9.26 1.55 32.01
N SER A 63 -8.49 0.73 32.72
CA SER A 63 -8.54 -0.72 32.55
C SER A 63 -9.96 -1.17 32.90
N SER A 64 -10.78 -1.46 31.90
CA SER A 64 -12.11 -2.01 32.08
C SER A 64 -12.00 -3.42 32.64
N ILE A 65 -12.27 -3.56 33.93
CA ILE A 65 -12.57 -4.84 34.58
C ILE A 65 -14.01 -5.21 34.24
N MET A 66 -14.25 -6.26 33.45
CA MET A 66 -15.52 -7.00 33.39
C MET A 66 -15.31 -8.34 32.67
N VAL A 67 -14.87 -9.38 33.39
CA VAL A 67 -15.34 -10.80 33.37
C VAL A 67 -14.84 -11.45 34.66
#